data_AF-A0A1M3L072-F1
#
_entry.id   AF-A0A1M3L072-F1
#
_cell.length_a   1.000
_cell.length_b   1.000
_cell.length_c   1.000
_cell.angle_alpha   90.00
_cell.angle_beta   90.00
_cell.angle_gamma   90.00
#
_symmetry.space_group_name_H-M   'P 1'
#
loop_
_entity.id
_entity.type
_entity.pdbx_description
1 polymer ?
#
loop_
_entity_poly.entity_id
_entity_poly.type
_entity_poly.pdbx_seq_one_letter_code
_entity_poly.pdbx_strand_id
1 'polypeptide(L)'
;MNMNIFKMIKSASIVFLLIFISACSPIEDRDELSNSFSPDNIVLETTQATPGSNKVSIKMKTPGVTGYWDYILDQKFTDEIKDIIFPFTGEHTLTYNVTTPYISSGIDNPEYIRKTIKINITQLDTPLPAAYYALVGEDLGGKTWVFDGKGGDERVWWAMTDPANSGAVWWNAGGTCCPPSDAGGHMTFDVTGGLNFAAYASPTASAQKGSYTFNADFSKLYIKGETNILGSVDSAGNNKEFQILELTSSKMKLWVPNASGGTGWIWVFKPQENK
;
A
#
# COMPACT_ATOMS: atom_id res chain seq x y z
N MET A 1 2.19 74.71 53.96
CA MET A 1 2.49 73.26 53.94
C MET A 1 1.79 72.66 52.72
N ASN A 2 2.42 72.63 51.52
CA ASN A 2 1.84 71.97 50.33
C ASN A 2 2.83 71.78 49.16
N MET A 3 3.85 72.65 49.01
CA MET A 3 4.72 72.61 47.82
C MET A 3 5.74 71.45 47.79
N ASN A 4 6.18 70.95 48.96
CA ASN A 4 7.14 69.83 49.05
C ASN A 4 6.49 68.46 48.85
N ILE A 5 5.19 68.34 49.16
CA ILE A 5 4.43 67.09 48.98
C ILE A 5 4.17 66.87 47.47
N PHE A 6 3.80 67.91 46.71
CA PHE A 6 3.61 67.78 45.26
C PHE A 6 4.90 67.47 44.48
N LYS A 7 6.07 67.96 44.91
CA LYS A 7 7.36 67.58 44.32
C LYS A 7 7.72 66.12 44.63
N MET A 8 7.51 65.67 45.88
CA MET A 8 7.73 64.26 46.24
C MET A 8 6.78 63.32 45.51
N ILE A 9 5.50 63.68 45.35
CA ILE A 9 4.53 62.87 44.59
C ILE A 9 4.91 62.81 43.11
N LYS A 10 5.32 63.92 42.47
CA LYS A 10 5.78 63.91 41.08
C LYS A 10 7.03 63.06 40.89
N SER A 11 8.01 63.14 41.79
CA SER A 11 9.20 62.27 41.75
C SER A 11 8.86 60.80 41.98
N ALA A 12 7.98 60.50 42.94
CA ALA A 12 7.55 59.13 43.22
C ALA A 12 6.77 58.53 42.04
N SER A 13 5.91 59.30 41.38
CA SER A 13 5.16 58.85 40.20
C SER A 13 6.04 58.60 38.97
N ILE A 14 7.10 59.40 38.77
CA ILE A 14 8.07 59.18 37.67
C ILE A 14 8.91 57.92 37.93
N VAL A 15 9.36 57.71 39.17
CA VAL A 15 10.12 56.51 39.55
C VAL A 15 9.23 55.26 39.48
N PHE A 16 7.98 55.34 39.94
CA PHE A 16 7.03 54.24 39.84
C PHE A 16 6.76 53.89 38.38
N LEU A 17 6.52 54.87 37.51
CA LEU A 17 6.31 54.65 36.08
C LEU A 17 7.53 53.99 35.42
N LEU A 18 8.75 54.41 35.74
CA LEU A 18 10.00 53.81 35.24
C LEU A 18 10.17 52.33 35.62
N ILE A 19 9.65 51.90 36.78
CA ILE A 19 9.69 50.49 37.23
C ILE A 19 8.70 49.61 36.45
N PHE A 20 7.56 50.15 36.00
CA PHE A 20 6.61 49.38 35.17
C PHE A 20 7.09 49.18 33.73
N ILE A 21 7.87 50.13 33.16
CA ILE A 21 8.39 50.01 31.79
C ILE A 21 9.57 49.02 31.70
N SER A 22 10.36 48.86 32.77
CA SER A 22 11.44 47.86 32.82
C SER A 22 10.96 46.44 33.13
N ALA A 23 9.73 46.27 33.60
CA ALA A 23 9.13 44.97 33.88
C ALA A 23 8.43 44.32 32.67
N CYS A 24 8.36 45.00 31.52
CA CYS A 24 7.65 44.51 30.32
C CYS A 24 8.49 43.69 29.35
N SER A 25 9.78 43.47 29.62
CA SER A 25 10.60 42.50 28.87
C SER A 25 10.69 41.23 29.71
N PRO A 26 9.87 40.19 29.44
CA PRO A 26 9.97 38.94 30.19
C PRO A 26 11.40 38.39 30.05
N ILE A 27 12.07 38.13 31.17
CA ILE A 27 13.28 37.30 31.22
C ILE A 27 12.78 35.86 30.99
N GLU A 28 12.71 35.49 29.72
CA GLU A 28 12.38 34.14 29.29
C GLU A 28 13.60 33.57 28.58
N ASP A 29 14.17 32.50 29.16
CA ASP A 29 15.02 31.60 28.39
C ASP A 29 14.11 30.87 27.39
N ARG A 30 14.13 31.35 26.15
CA ARG A 30 13.39 30.73 25.05
C ARG A 30 14.26 29.66 24.44
N ASP A 31 13.90 28.41 24.69
CA ASP A 31 14.43 27.30 23.91
C ASP A 31 13.93 27.44 22.47
N GLU A 32 14.85 27.73 21.55
CA GLU A 32 14.54 27.77 20.13
C GLU A 32 14.50 26.33 19.58
N LEU A 33 13.34 25.95 19.01
CA LEU A 33 13.22 24.69 18.30
C LEU A 33 14.15 24.71 17.08
N SER A 34 15.03 23.72 17.00
CA SER A 34 15.99 23.56 15.92
C SER A 34 15.88 22.16 15.30
N ASN A 35 16.36 22.04 14.07
CA ASN A 35 16.35 20.77 13.36
C ASN A 35 17.31 19.77 14.00
N SER A 36 16.84 18.56 14.24
CA SER A 36 17.67 17.45 14.74
C SER A 36 18.47 16.74 13.63
N PHE A 37 18.19 17.06 12.36
CA PHE A 37 18.88 16.51 11.20
C PHE A 37 18.94 17.53 10.05
N SER A 38 19.85 17.32 9.11
CA SER A 38 19.85 17.99 7.81
C SER A 38 19.31 17.03 6.75
N PRO A 39 18.37 17.47 5.87
CA PRO A 39 17.87 16.65 4.76
C PRO A 39 18.98 16.14 3.85
N ASP A 40 20.07 16.88 3.70
CA ASP A 40 21.21 16.51 2.84
C ASP A 40 22.07 15.39 3.43
N ASN A 41 22.00 15.20 4.75
CA ASN A 41 22.74 14.17 5.47
C ASN A 41 21.98 12.83 5.56
N ILE A 42 20.78 12.74 4.99
CA ILE A 42 20.01 11.50 5.00
C ILE A 42 20.64 10.51 4.01
N VAL A 43 21.12 9.39 4.54
CA VAL A 43 21.74 8.31 3.80
C VAL A 43 20.85 7.08 3.90
N LEU A 44 20.43 6.60 2.73
CA LEU A 44 19.74 5.32 2.57
C LEU A 44 20.73 4.29 2.03
N GLU A 45 20.64 3.05 2.50
CA GLU A 45 21.48 1.94 2.07
C GLU A 45 20.60 0.79 1.58
N THR A 46 21.04 0.15 0.50
CA THR A 46 20.46 -1.08 -0.04
C THR A 46 21.57 -2.12 -0.21
N THR A 47 21.26 -3.38 0.09
CA THR A 47 22.14 -4.51 -0.21
C THR A 47 21.34 -5.60 -0.90
N GLN A 48 21.91 -6.19 -1.95
CA GLN A 48 21.33 -7.35 -2.64
C GLN A 48 22.18 -8.58 -2.31
N ALA A 49 21.54 -9.74 -2.17
CA ALA A 49 22.24 -10.99 -1.80
C ALA A 49 23.36 -11.34 -2.79
N THR A 50 23.09 -11.12 -4.08
CA THR A 50 24.06 -11.06 -5.18
C THR A 50 23.75 -9.84 -6.04
N PRO A 51 24.69 -9.32 -6.85
CA PRO A 51 24.40 -8.21 -7.77
C PRO A 51 23.18 -8.51 -8.65
N GLY A 52 22.14 -7.67 -8.55
CA GLY A 52 20.90 -7.86 -9.33
C GLY A 52 19.90 -8.88 -8.75
N SER A 53 20.19 -9.49 -7.60
CA SER A 53 19.31 -10.44 -6.90
C SER A 53 17.99 -9.80 -6.48
N ASN A 54 16.93 -10.61 -6.49
CA ASN A 54 15.63 -10.21 -5.97
C ASN A 54 15.52 -10.21 -4.44
N LYS A 55 16.54 -10.70 -3.72
CA LYS A 55 16.60 -10.59 -2.26
C LYS A 55 17.39 -9.35 -1.84
N VAL A 56 16.69 -8.40 -1.22
CA VAL A 56 17.18 -7.04 -0.93
C VAL A 56 16.97 -6.70 0.54
N SER A 57 17.97 -6.09 1.18
CA SER A 57 17.81 -5.44 2.49
C SER A 57 17.94 -3.93 2.31
N ILE A 58 17.15 -3.17 3.07
CA ILE A 58 17.14 -1.71 3.03
C ILE A 58 17.26 -1.11 4.42
N LYS A 59 17.95 0.03 4.51
CA LYS A 59 18.25 0.67 5.79
C LYS A 59 18.33 2.19 5.68
N MET A 60 17.65 2.88 6.59
CA MET A 60 17.91 4.28 6.90
C MET A 60 19.13 4.31 7.83
N LYS A 61 20.23 4.92 7.39
CA LYS A 61 21.52 4.85 8.09
C LYS A 61 21.80 6.05 8.99
N THR A 62 21.14 7.18 8.75
CA THR A 62 21.39 8.44 9.43
C THR A 62 20.86 8.41 10.87
N PRO A 63 21.72 8.48 11.90
CA PRO A 63 21.27 8.47 13.29
C PRO A 63 20.30 9.64 13.58
N GLY A 64 19.27 9.38 14.38
CA GLY A 64 18.31 10.40 14.82
C GLY A 64 17.23 10.78 13.79
N VAL A 65 17.27 10.22 12.58
CA VAL A 65 16.20 10.37 11.58
C VAL A 65 15.25 9.19 11.71
N THR A 66 13.97 9.41 11.97
CA THR A 66 12.96 8.35 12.06
C THR A 66 11.93 8.50 10.96
N GLY A 67 11.31 7.38 10.56
CA GLY A 67 10.38 7.38 9.45
C GLY A 67 9.79 6.01 9.16
N TYR A 68 9.41 5.82 7.91
CA TYR A 68 8.94 4.53 7.40
C TYR A 68 9.33 4.32 5.94
N TRP A 69 9.51 3.05 5.60
CA TRP A 69 9.69 2.60 4.23
C TRP A 69 8.33 2.45 3.54
N ASP A 70 8.24 2.96 2.33
CA ASP A 70 7.12 2.81 1.41
C ASP A 70 7.67 2.29 0.08
N TYR A 71 7.28 1.07 -0.25
CA TYR A 71 7.70 0.38 -1.47
C TYR A 71 6.53 -0.43 -2.03
N ILE A 72 6.63 -0.80 -3.30
CA ILE A 72 5.52 -1.38 -4.07
C ILE A 72 4.81 -2.58 -3.41
N LEU A 73 5.54 -3.37 -2.61
CA LEU A 73 5.00 -4.53 -1.91
C LEU A 73 4.28 -4.16 -0.60
N ASP A 74 4.82 -3.20 0.18
CA ASP A 74 4.32 -2.92 1.52
C ASP A 74 4.82 -1.56 2.05
N GLN A 75 4.21 -1.13 3.16
CA GLN A 75 4.67 -0.03 4.00
C GLN A 75 5.14 -0.59 5.35
N LYS A 76 6.37 -0.25 5.77
CA LYS A 76 6.96 -0.74 7.04
C LYS A 76 7.50 0.40 7.89
N PHE A 77 7.04 0.47 9.13
CA PHE A 77 7.44 1.45 10.13
C PHE A 77 8.68 0.98 10.89
N THR A 78 9.83 0.98 10.21
CA THR A 78 11.13 0.56 10.74
C THR A 78 12.24 1.29 9.98
N ASP A 79 13.40 1.45 10.60
CA ASP A 79 14.59 1.99 9.92
C ASP A 79 15.22 0.94 9.00
N GLU A 80 15.08 -0.35 9.31
CA GLU A 80 15.74 -1.46 8.60
C GLU A 80 14.77 -2.60 8.31
N ILE A 81 14.84 -3.12 7.09
CA ILE A 81 14.15 -4.34 6.66
C ILE A 81 15.18 -5.24 6.00
N LYS A 82 15.25 -6.50 6.45
CA LYS A 82 16.15 -7.50 5.92
C LYS A 82 15.42 -8.48 5.01
N ASP A 83 16.15 -8.97 4.02
CA ASP A 83 15.75 -10.11 3.18
C ASP A 83 14.36 -9.97 2.53
N ILE A 84 14.02 -8.78 2.03
CA ILE A 84 12.84 -8.57 1.20
C ILE A 84 13.02 -9.36 -0.09
N ILE A 85 12.11 -10.29 -0.38
CA ILE A 85 12.10 -11.04 -1.64
C ILE A 85 11.15 -10.34 -2.60
N PHE A 86 11.72 -9.66 -3.59
CA PHE A 86 10.97 -9.02 -4.65
C PHE A 86 10.52 -10.07 -5.69
N PRO A 87 9.24 -10.09 -6.07
CA PRO A 87 8.72 -11.08 -7.01
C PRO A 87 8.90 -10.73 -8.48
N PHE A 88 9.52 -9.59 -8.82
CA PHE A 88 9.63 -9.06 -10.18
C PHE A 88 11.04 -8.52 -10.49
N THR A 89 11.35 -8.39 -11.77
CA THR A 89 12.57 -7.77 -12.28
C THR A 89 12.38 -6.28 -12.57
N GLY A 90 13.45 -5.56 -12.94
CA GLY A 90 13.43 -4.16 -13.37
C GLY A 90 14.03 -3.18 -12.36
N GLU A 91 13.99 -1.89 -12.72
CA GLU A 91 14.39 -0.80 -11.84
C GLU A 91 13.22 -0.36 -10.95
N HIS A 92 13.45 -0.31 -9.65
CA HIS A 92 12.42 0.02 -8.65
C HIS A 92 12.89 1.14 -7.74
N THR A 93 12.00 2.10 -7.50
CA THR A 93 12.24 3.18 -6.55
C THR A 93 11.65 2.80 -5.19
N LEU A 94 12.49 2.85 -4.17
CA LEU A 94 12.10 2.64 -2.78
C LEU A 94 12.13 3.98 -2.06
N THR A 95 11.10 4.26 -1.27
CA THR A 95 10.92 5.57 -0.64
C THR A 95 11.02 5.45 0.88
N TYR A 96 11.79 6.33 1.49
CA TYR A 96 11.77 6.56 2.94
C TYR A 96 11.09 7.89 3.22
N ASN A 97 10.01 7.86 4.00
CA ASN A 97 9.29 9.05 4.44
C ASN A 97 9.73 9.38 5.87
N VAL A 98 10.39 10.52 6.06
CA VAL A 98 10.80 11.00 7.38
C VAL A 98 9.57 11.54 8.11
N THR A 99 9.38 11.09 9.35
CA THR A 99 8.23 11.49 10.17
C THR A 99 8.52 12.71 11.05
N THR A 100 9.79 12.98 11.32
CA THR A 100 10.19 14.20 12.04
C THR A 100 10.11 15.40 11.10
N PRO A 101 9.34 16.44 11.43
CA PRO A 101 9.23 17.63 10.60
C PRO A 101 10.57 18.38 10.53
N TYR A 102 10.86 18.90 9.34
CA TYR A 102 11.99 19.78 9.09
C TYR A 102 11.51 21.23 9.04
N ILE A 103 12.13 22.09 9.84
CA ILE A 103 11.85 23.52 9.94
C ILE A 103 12.72 24.24 8.92
N SER A 104 12.18 24.52 7.73
CA SER A 104 12.88 25.26 6.67
C SER A 104 12.62 26.77 6.73
N SER A 105 11.42 27.17 7.15
CA SER A 105 10.94 28.57 7.07
C SER A 105 10.05 28.96 8.26
N GLY A 106 10.33 28.40 9.43
CA GLY A 106 9.58 28.65 10.67
C GLY A 106 8.69 27.48 11.09
N ILE A 107 8.28 27.48 12.36
CA ILE A 107 7.63 26.34 13.01
C ILE A 107 6.22 26.09 12.45
N ASP A 108 5.56 27.12 11.91
CA ASP A 108 4.19 27.04 11.42
C ASP A 108 4.03 26.30 10.08
N ASN A 109 5.13 26.10 9.34
CA ASN A 109 5.13 25.42 8.04
C ASN A 109 6.21 24.31 8.00
N PRO A 110 6.01 23.20 8.75
CA PRO A 110 6.97 22.11 8.75
C PRO A 110 6.97 21.35 7.41
N GLU A 111 8.17 20.99 6.94
CA GLU A 111 8.36 20.14 5.76
C GLU A 111 8.57 18.68 6.17
N TYR A 112 7.96 17.75 5.44
CA TYR A 112 8.19 16.32 5.62
C TYR A 112 9.09 15.80 4.51
N ILE A 113 10.31 15.40 4.89
CA ILE A 113 11.33 15.01 3.93
C ILE A 113 11.06 13.61 3.41
N ARG A 114 11.16 13.46 2.08
CA ARG A 114 11.11 12.18 1.38
C ARG A 114 12.45 11.94 0.71
N LYS A 115 13.03 10.76 0.91
CA LYS A 115 14.25 10.30 0.22
C LYS A 115 13.97 9.00 -0.52
N THR A 116 14.65 8.83 -1.65
CA THR A 116 14.49 7.66 -2.49
C THR A 116 15.82 7.00 -2.78
N ILE A 117 15.79 5.69 -2.97
CA ILE A 117 16.90 4.90 -3.49
C ILE A 117 16.37 3.99 -4.57
N LYS A 118 17.18 3.75 -5.61
CA LYS A 118 16.83 2.86 -6.71
C LYS A 118 17.55 1.53 -6.53
N ILE A 119 16.84 0.45 -6.81
CA ILE A 119 17.41 -0.89 -6.96
C ILE A 119 17.13 -1.39 -8.37
N ASN A 120 18.01 -2.25 -8.89
CA ASN A 120 17.78 -2.93 -10.15
C ASN A 120 17.81 -4.43 -9.91
N ILE A 121 16.69 -5.10 -10.19
CA ILE A 121 16.55 -6.55 -10.04
C ILE A 121 16.64 -7.15 -11.44
N THR A 122 17.73 -7.86 -11.72
CA THR A 122 17.97 -8.46 -13.04
C THR A 122 17.65 -9.95 -13.06
N GLN A 123 17.53 -10.59 -11.89
CA GLN A 123 17.28 -12.02 -11.76
C GLN A 123 16.44 -12.36 -10.52
N LEU A 124 15.62 -13.40 -10.63
CA LEU A 124 14.85 -13.97 -9.52
C LEU A 124 15.57 -15.22 -8.99
N ASP A 125 16.73 -15.01 -8.37
CA ASP A 125 17.64 -16.08 -7.90
C ASP A 125 17.28 -16.61 -6.51
N THR A 126 16.45 -15.88 -5.76
CA THR A 126 15.85 -16.34 -4.51
C THR A 126 14.42 -16.82 -4.79
N PRO A 127 14.06 -18.06 -4.40
CA PRO A 127 12.72 -18.60 -4.62
C PRO A 127 11.61 -17.71 -4.07
N LEU A 128 10.53 -17.59 -4.84
CA LEU A 128 9.35 -16.84 -4.42
C LEU A 128 8.45 -17.71 -3.52
N PRO A 129 7.53 -17.09 -2.77
CA PRO A 129 6.43 -17.82 -2.15
C PRO A 129 5.58 -18.58 -3.18
N ALA A 130 5.12 -19.78 -2.82
CA ALA A 130 4.39 -20.70 -3.71
C ALA A 130 3.18 -20.06 -4.42
N ALA A 131 2.54 -19.08 -3.77
CA ALA A 131 1.42 -18.33 -4.33
C ALA A 131 1.77 -17.63 -5.66
N TYR A 132 3.00 -17.13 -5.83
CA TYR A 132 3.42 -16.51 -7.10
C TYR A 132 3.48 -17.55 -8.22
N TYR A 133 4.14 -18.69 -8.02
CA TYR A 133 4.19 -19.77 -9.03
C TYR A 133 2.79 -20.30 -9.37
N ALA A 134 1.92 -20.44 -8.37
CA ALA A 134 0.53 -20.81 -8.59
C ALA A 134 -0.22 -19.76 -9.43
N LEU A 135 -0.08 -18.47 -9.13
CA LEU A 135 -0.80 -17.38 -9.78
C LEU A 135 -0.27 -17.05 -11.19
N VAL A 136 1.04 -16.98 -11.38
CA VAL A 136 1.68 -16.50 -12.62
C VAL A 136 2.38 -17.58 -13.44
N GLY A 137 2.43 -18.83 -12.96
CA GLY A 137 3.10 -19.94 -13.64
C GLY A 137 4.43 -20.33 -13.02
N GLU A 138 4.82 -21.59 -13.19
CA GLU A 138 6.07 -22.15 -12.63
C GLU A 138 7.33 -21.46 -13.18
N ASP A 139 7.28 -20.98 -14.42
CA ASP A 139 8.35 -20.25 -15.08
C ASP A 139 8.31 -18.73 -14.80
N LEU A 140 7.31 -18.27 -14.04
CA LEU A 140 7.04 -16.85 -13.78
C LEU A 140 6.82 -16.01 -15.06
N GLY A 141 6.47 -16.65 -16.18
CA GLY A 141 6.24 -16.00 -17.47
C GLY A 141 4.91 -15.27 -17.59
N GLY A 142 4.02 -15.45 -16.62
CA GLY A 142 2.67 -14.91 -16.61
C GLY A 142 1.63 -15.97 -16.96
N LYS A 143 0.42 -15.82 -16.42
CA LYS A 143 -0.67 -16.78 -16.60
C LYS A 143 -2.00 -16.08 -16.81
N THR A 144 -2.80 -16.66 -17.71
CA THR A 144 -4.16 -16.23 -17.99
C THR A 144 -5.17 -17.10 -17.26
N TRP A 145 -6.17 -16.48 -16.65
CA TRP A 145 -7.23 -17.09 -15.86
C TRP A 145 -8.60 -16.79 -16.47
N VAL A 146 -9.45 -17.79 -16.52
CA VAL A 146 -10.85 -17.71 -16.96
C VAL A 146 -11.74 -18.36 -15.93
N PHE A 147 -13.04 -18.05 -15.91
CA PHE A 147 -13.96 -18.72 -15.02
C PHE A 147 -13.94 -20.25 -15.23
N ASP A 148 -13.98 -20.99 -14.13
CA ASP A 148 -14.04 -22.44 -14.16
C ASP A 148 -15.51 -22.91 -14.24
N GLY A 149 -16.20 -22.45 -15.27
CA GLY A 149 -17.59 -22.80 -15.55
C GLY A 149 -18.20 -21.94 -16.64
N LYS A 150 -19.46 -22.23 -16.97
CA LYS A 150 -20.28 -21.51 -17.93
C LYS A 150 -21.72 -21.44 -17.45
N GLY A 151 -22.48 -20.48 -17.96
CA GLY A 151 -23.91 -20.38 -17.64
C GLY A 151 -24.66 -21.69 -17.96
N GLY A 152 -25.45 -22.17 -17.00
CA GLY A 152 -26.27 -23.39 -17.14
C GLY A 152 -25.53 -24.71 -16.98
N ASP A 153 -24.31 -24.72 -16.42
CA ASP A 153 -23.55 -25.94 -16.15
C ASP A 153 -23.73 -26.52 -14.74
N GLU A 154 -24.52 -25.85 -13.90
CA GLU A 154 -24.78 -26.19 -12.49
C GLU A 154 -23.54 -26.28 -11.60
N ARG A 155 -22.37 -25.87 -12.10
CA ARG A 155 -21.14 -25.80 -11.30
C ARG A 155 -21.14 -24.54 -10.45
N VAL A 156 -20.48 -24.61 -9.31
CA VAL A 156 -20.37 -23.48 -8.37
C VAL A 156 -19.06 -22.72 -8.65
N TRP A 157 -19.13 -21.69 -9.49
CA TRP A 157 -17.96 -20.91 -9.92
C TRP A 157 -18.10 -19.39 -9.75
N TRP A 158 -19.33 -18.89 -9.66
CA TRP A 158 -19.63 -17.53 -9.26
C TRP A 158 -20.96 -17.55 -8.51
N ALA A 159 -20.91 -17.41 -7.19
CA ALA A 159 -22.06 -17.69 -6.35
C ALA A 159 -22.09 -16.84 -5.10
N MET A 160 -23.29 -16.54 -4.65
CA MET A 160 -23.55 -15.84 -3.41
C MET A 160 -23.56 -16.82 -2.23
N THR A 161 -22.97 -16.39 -1.13
CA THR A 161 -22.76 -17.16 0.11
C THR A 161 -23.20 -16.35 1.32
N ASP A 162 -23.33 -17.03 2.46
CA ASP A 162 -23.40 -16.37 3.76
C ASP A 162 -22.11 -15.54 4.00
N PRO A 163 -22.21 -14.25 4.38
CA PRO A 163 -21.06 -13.43 4.77
C PRO A 163 -20.13 -14.04 5.82
N ALA A 164 -20.66 -14.91 6.69
CA ALA A 164 -19.91 -15.58 7.74
C ALA A 164 -19.37 -16.96 7.31
N ASN A 165 -19.79 -17.51 6.17
CA ASN A 165 -19.41 -18.86 5.74
C ASN A 165 -19.38 -19.00 4.22
N SER A 166 -18.16 -19.03 3.66
CA SER A 166 -17.92 -19.22 2.22
C SER A 166 -18.41 -20.56 1.65
N GLY A 167 -18.74 -21.54 2.51
CA GLY A 167 -19.29 -22.84 2.11
C GLY A 167 -20.83 -22.86 2.06
N ALA A 168 -21.50 -21.90 2.69
CA ALA A 168 -22.96 -21.81 2.71
C ALA A 168 -23.47 -21.07 1.46
N VAL A 169 -23.42 -21.75 0.32
CA VAL A 169 -23.93 -21.24 -0.96
C VAL A 169 -25.46 -21.20 -0.91
N TRP A 170 -26.05 -20.04 -1.18
CA TRP A 170 -27.50 -19.89 -1.23
C TRP A 170 -28.01 -19.42 -2.59
N TRP A 171 -27.12 -18.92 -3.46
CA TRP A 171 -27.47 -18.65 -4.86
C TRP A 171 -26.29 -18.93 -5.81
N ASN A 172 -26.40 -20.03 -6.58
CA ASN A 172 -25.44 -20.38 -7.63
C ASN A 172 -25.71 -19.59 -8.93
N ALA A 173 -25.51 -18.27 -8.88
CA ALA A 173 -25.86 -17.38 -9.98
C ALA A 173 -25.16 -17.76 -11.30
N GLY A 174 -23.85 -18.00 -11.26
CA GLY A 174 -23.04 -18.33 -12.43
C GLY A 174 -23.40 -19.67 -13.06
N GLY A 175 -23.57 -20.71 -12.24
CA GLY A 175 -23.87 -22.05 -12.74
C GLY A 175 -25.31 -22.23 -13.24
N THR A 176 -26.28 -21.51 -12.67
CA THR A 176 -27.70 -21.82 -12.90
C THR A 176 -28.39 -20.92 -13.94
N CYS A 177 -28.29 -19.60 -13.84
CA CYS A 177 -29.12 -18.71 -14.68
C CYS A 177 -28.48 -17.40 -15.13
N CYS A 178 -27.54 -16.90 -14.35
CA CYS A 178 -27.31 -15.47 -14.25
C CYS A 178 -25.80 -15.20 -14.11
N PRO A 179 -24.96 -15.68 -15.06
CA PRO A 179 -23.54 -15.39 -15.03
C PRO A 179 -23.30 -13.88 -15.11
N PRO A 180 -22.19 -13.38 -14.53
CA PRO A 180 -21.88 -11.97 -14.62
C PRO A 180 -21.64 -11.57 -16.08
N SER A 181 -21.86 -10.29 -16.39
CA SER A 181 -21.77 -9.78 -17.77
C SER A 181 -20.39 -9.97 -18.42
N ASP A 182 -19.34 -10.13 -17.62
CA ASP A 182 -17.95 -10.37 -18.02
C ASP A 182 -17.51 -11.84 -17.90
N ALA A 183 -18.45 -12.79 -17.77
CA ALA A 183 -18.14 -14.22 -17.62
C ALA A 183 -17.34 -14.81 -18.80
N GLY A 184 -17.46 -14.25 -19.99
CA GLY A 184 -16.69 -14.64 -21.18
C GLY A 184 -15.29 -14.03 -21.24
N GLY A 185 -14.92 -13.21 -20.25
CA GLY A 185 -13.64 -12.54 -20.16
C GLY A 185 -12.48 -13.41 -19.73
N HIS A 186 -11.31 -12.79 -19.61
CA HIS A 186 -10.10 -13.41 -19.04
C HIS A 186 -9.28 -12.38 -18.26
N MET A 187 -8.37 -12.87 -17.42
CA MET A 187 -7.45 -12.04 -16.64
C MET A 187 -6.03 -12.54 -16.77
N THR A 188 -5.05 -11.64 -16.81
CA THR A 188 -3.64 -12.00 -16.84
C THR A 188 -2.92 -11.46 -15.62
N PHE A 189 -2.05 -12.29 -15.03
CA PHE A 189 -1.13 -11.90 -13.96
C PHE A 189 0.29 -12.22 -14.40
N ASP A 190 1.21 -11.27 -14.22
CA ASP A 190 2.64 -11.49 -14.47
C ASP A 190 3.51 -10.73 -13.46
N VAL A 191 4.81 -10.98 -13.51
CA VAL A 191 5.82 -10.34 -12.66
C VAL A 191 6.90 -9.59 -13.47
N THR A 192 6.62 -9.26 -14.73
CA THR A 192 7.61 -8.64 -15.61
C THR A 192 7.68 -7.14 -15.35
N GLY A 193 8.77 -6.65 -14.77
CA GLY A 193 8.91 -5.22 -14.47
C GLY A 193 8.05 -4.71 -13.30
N GLY A 194 7.23 -5.56 -12.69
CA GLY A 194 6.29 -5.21 -11.62
C GLY A 194 5.22 -6.28 -11.41
N LEU A 195 4.28 -6.05 -10.48
CA LEU A 195 3.13 -6.93 -10.25
C LEU A 195 1.96 -6.54 -11.15
N ASN A 196 1.97 -6.99 -12.39
CA ASN A 196 1.01 -6.52 -13.39
C ASN A 196 -0.27 -7.37 -13.39
N PHE A 197 -1.40 -6.67 -13.51
CA PHE A 197 -2.71 -7.30 -13.66
C PHE A 197 -3.45 -6.67 -14.85
N ALA A 198 -4.13 -7.48 -15.64
CA ALA A 198 -5.07 -6.98 -16.63
C ALA A 198 -6.33 -7.85 -16.68
N ALA A 199 -7.49 -7.20 -16.81
CA ALA A 199 -8.77 -7.87 -17.02
C ALA A 199 -9.35 -7.47 -18.37
N TYR A 200 -9.98 -8.44 -19.04
CA TYR A 200 -10.63 -8.30 -20.33
C TYR A 200 -12.07 -8.79 -20.16
N ALA A 201 -13.05 -7.89 -20.24
CA ALA A 201 -14.46 -8.25 -19.98
C ALA A 201 -15.05 -9.24 -21.02
N SER A 202 -14.39 -9.39 -22.17
CA SER A 202 -14.72 -10.37 -23.19
C SER A 202 -13.47 -10.71 -24.02
N PRO A 203 -13.50 -11.71 -24.91
CA PRO A 203 -12.36 -12.06 -25.75
C PRO A 203 -11.92 -10.94 -26.72
N THR A 204 -12.79 -9.96 -26.96
CA THR A 204 -12.54 -8.82 -27.86
C THR A 204 -12.45 -7.48 -27.13
N ALA A 205 -12.65 -7.46 -25.81
CA ALA A 205 -12.57 -6.25 -25.02
C ALA A 205 -11.12 -5.74 -24.93
N SER A 206 -10.96 -4.43 -24.74
CA SER A 206 -9.65 -3.85 -24.41
C SER A 206 -9.26 -4.18 -22.97
N ALA A 207 -7.95 -4.29 -22.75
CA ALA A 207 -7.38 -4.57 -21.43
C ALA A 207 -7.65 -3.42 -20.45
N GLN A 208 -8.26 -3.73 -19.31
CA GLN A 208 -8.30 -2.86 -18.14
C GLN A 208 -7.12 -3.20 -17.22
N LYS A 209 -6.12 -2.33 -17.21
CA LYS A 209 -4.85 -2.56 -16.49
C LYS A 209 -4.94 -2.15 -15.03
N GLY A 210 -4.20 -2.88 -14.20
CA GLY A 210 -3.98 -2.60 -12.79
C GLY A 210 -2.72 -3.30 -12.30
N SER A 211 -2.61 -3.42 -10.99
CA SER A 211 -1.57 -4.22 -10.34
C SER A 211 -2.18 -5.09 -9.26
N TYR A 212 -1.40 -6.02 -8.72
CA TYR A 212 -1.85 -6.88 -7.62
C TYR A 212 -0.80 -6.94 -6.51
N THR A 213 -1.21 -7.39 -5.33
CA THR A 213 -0.30 -7.79 -4.26
C THR A 213 -0.96 -8.83 -3.37
N PHE A 214 -0.15 -9.57 -2.62
CA PHE A 214 -0.63 -10.39 -1.51
C PHE A 214 -0.46 -9.65 -0.18
N ASN A 215 -1.18 -10.07 0.86
CA ASN A 215 -0.76 -9.79 2.23
C ASN A 215 0.44 -10.68 2.62
N ALA A 216 1.01 -10.41 3.79
CA ALA A 216 2.24 -11.04 4.27
C ALA A 216 2.16 -12.58 4.42
N ASP A 217 0.98 -13.14 4.69
CA ASP A 217 0.76 -14.59 4.85
C ASP A 217 0.16 -15.28 3.62
N PHE A 218 -0.02 -14.55 2.51
CA PHE A 218 -0.60 -15.05 1.27
C PHE A 218 -2.02 -15.62 1.41
N SER A 219 -2.78 -15.22 2.44
CA SER A 219 -4.20 -15.56 2.57
C SER A 219 -5.13 -14.60 1.83
N LYS A 220 -4.62 -13.45 1.37
CA LYS A 220 -5.39 -12.45 0.64
C LYS A 220 -4.68 -11.95 -0.61
N LEU A 221 -5.46 -11.75 -1.67
CA LEU A 221 -5.07 -11.11 -2.92
C LEU A 221 -5.77 -9.74 -2.99
N TYR A 222 -5.00 -8.70 -3.31
CA TYR A 222 -5.49 -7.35 -3.53
C TYR A 222 -5.29 -6.96 -4.99
N ILE A 223 -6.31 -6.38 -5.61
CA ILE A 223 -6.18 -5.71 -6.91
C ILE A 223 -6.12 -4.20 -6.69
N LYS A 224 -5.13 -3.55 -7.30
CA LYS A 224 -4.88 -2.11 -7.21
C LYS A 224 -5.14 -1.44 -8.57
N GLY A 225 -5.48 -0.16 -8.51
CA GLY A 225 -5.86 0.64 -9.69
C GLY A 225 -7.38 0.67 -9.91
N GLU A 226 -7.81 1.05 -11.11
CA GLU A 226 -9.24 1.25 -11.43
C GLU A 226 -9.96 -0.07 -11.77
N THR A 227 -9.24 -1.07 -12.28
CA THR A 227 -9.77 -2.41 -12.66
C THR A 227 -10.07 -3.32 -11.45
N ASN A 228 -10.74 -4.45 -11.70
CA ASN A 228 -11.01 -5.51 -10.73
C ASN A 228 -11.01 -6.90 -11.42
N ILE A 229 -11.13 -7.99 -10.64
CA ILE A 229 -11.30 -9.33 -11.21
C ILE A 229 -12.67 -9.49 -11.89
N LEU A 230 -12.76 -10.44 -12.82
CA LEU A 230 -14.03 -10.77 -13.48
C LEU A 230 -15.12 -11.13 -12.46
N GLY A 231 -16.35 -10.77 -12.76
CA GLY A 231 -17.51 -11.00 -11.90
C GLY A 231 -17.50 -10.13 -10.63
N SER A 232 -16.68 -9.08 -10.56
CA SER A 232 -16.74 -8.05 -9.52
C SER A 232 -17.65 -6.89 -9.93
N VAL A 233 -18.78 -7.24 -10.54
CA VAL A 233 -19.80 -6.32 -11.06
C VAL A 233 -21.12 -6.58 -10.34
N ASP A 234 -22.08 -5.69 -10.52
CA ASP A 234 -23.44 -5.83 -10.00
C ASP A 234 -23.47 -6.08 -8.47
N SER A 235 -24.21 -7.09 -8.02
CA SER A 235 -24.33 -7.49 -6.61
C SER A 235 -23.08 -8.15 -6.04
N ALA A 236 -22.09 -8.50 -6.87
CA ALA A 236 -20.80 -9.04 -6.44
C ALA A 236 -19.68 -7.99 -6.42
N GLY A 237 -20.01 -6.71 -6.68
CA GLY A 237 -19.08 -5.59 -6.55
C GLY A 237 -18.41 -5.56 -5.17
N ASN A 238 -17.11 -5.25 -5.12
CA ASN A 238 -16.32 -5.41 -3.90
C ASN A 238 -15.19 -4.37 -3.83
N ASN A 239 -14.48 -4.36 -2.70
CA ASN A 239 -13.37 -3.45 -2.41
C ASN A 239 -12.00 -3.95 -2.93
N LYS A 240 -11.98 -4.91 -3.86
CA LYS A 240 -10.76 -5.46 -4.49
C LYS A 240 -9.84 -6.22 -3.52
N GLU A 241 -10.39 -6.66 -2.39
CA GLU A 241 -9.72 -7.50 -1.40
C GLU A 241 -10.37 -8.88 -1.37
N PHE A 242 -9.60 -9.90 -1.74
CA PHE A 242 -10.09 -11.26 -1.91
C PHE A 242 -9.40 -12.20 -0.93
N GLN A 243 -10.18 -12.93 -0.15
CA GLN A 243 -9.66 -14.06 0.61
C GLN A 243 -9.38 -15.22 -0.34
N ILE A 244 -8.21 -15.83 -0.20
CA ILE A 244 -7.79 -16.97 -1.00
C ILE A 244 -8.22 -18.23 -0.27
N LEU A 245 -9.25 -18.89 -0.80
CA LEU A 245 -9.69 -20.19 -0.29
C LEU A 245 -8.85 -21.33 -0.87
N GLU A 246 -8.41 -21.18 -2.12
CA GLU A 246 -7.55 -22.15 -2.81
C GLU A 246 -6.76 -21.42 -3.90
N LEU A 247 -5.45 -21.64 -3.97
CA LEU A 247 -4.61 -21.15 -5.05
C LEU A 247 -3.56 -22.21 -5.39
N THR A 248 -3.73 -22.83 -6.55
CA THR A 248 -2.83 -23.85 -7.10
C THR A 248 -2.50 -23.52 -8.55
N SER A 249 -1.65 -24.32 -9.18
CA SER A 249 -1.31 -24.12 -10.59
C SER A 249 -2.51 -24.23 -11.55
N SER A 250 -3.58 -24.94 -11.13
CA SER A 250 -4.77 -25.25 -11.94
C SER A 250 -6.08 -24.63 -11.43
N LYS A 251 -6.08 -23.98 -10.25
CA LYS A 251 -7.31 -23.45 -9.66
C LYS A 251 -7.05 -22.25 -8.77
N MET A 252 -7.90 -21.23 -8.93
CA MET A 252 -7.94 -20.04 -8.07
C MET A 252 -9.36 -19.86 -7.56
N LYS A 253 -9.57 -20.10 -6.26
CA LYS A 253 -10.85 -19.91 -5.56
C LYS A 253 -10.73 -18.75 -4.59
N LEU A 254 -11.52 -17.71 -4.83
CA LEU A 254 -11.52 -16.47 -4.06
C LEU A 254 -12.85 -16.29 -3.34
N TRP A 255 -12.84 -15.54 -2.25
CA TRP A 255 -14.02 -15.19 -1.49
C TRP A 255 -13.98 -13.75 -0.97
N VAL A 256 -15.15 -13.11 -0.97
CA VAL A 256 -15.38 -11.82 -0.34
C VAL A 256 -16.56 -12.00 0.61
N PRO A 257 -16.40 -11.78 1.93
CA PRO A 257 -17.52 -11.90 2.88
C PRO A 257 -18.56 -10.78 2.73
N ASN A 258 -18.13 -9.59 2.30
CA ASN A 258 -18.95 -8.38 2.30
C ASN A 258 -18.89 -7.70 0.92
N ALA A 259 -19.50 -8.30 -0.09
CA ALA A 259 -19.70 -7.64 -1.38
C ALA A 259 -20.84 -6.60 -1.29
N SER A 260 -21.12 -5.94 -2.41
CA SER A 260 -22.22 -4.99 -2.57
C SER A 260 -23.53 -5.61 -2.09
N GLY A 261 -24.24 -4.91 -1.20
CA GLY A 261 -25.45 -5.44 -0.56
C GLY A 261 -25.21 -6.32 0.68
N GLY A 262 -23.97 -6.44 1.17
CA GLY A 262 -23.66 -7.11 2.44
C GLY A 262 -23.71 -8.64 2.39
N THR A 263 -23.52 -9.22 1.20
CA THR A 263 -23.56 -10.67 0.97
C THR A 263 -22.15 -11.23 0.70
N GLY A 264 -21.91 -12.48 1.08
CA GLY A 264 -20.69 -13.18 0.72
C GLY A 264 -20.72 -13.62 -0.75
N TRP A 265 -19.56 -13.70 -1.40
CA TRP A 265 -19.43 -14.15 -2.79
C TRP A 265 -18.17 -14.96 -3.02
N ILE A 266 -18.26 -15.99 -3.84
CA ILE A 266 -17.13 -16.81 -4.28
C ILE A 266 -16.90 -16.68 -5.78
N TRP A 267 -15.63 -16.77 -6.17
CA TRP A 267 -15.18 -16.87 -7.55
C TRP A 267 -14.30 -18.11 -7.69
N VAL A 268 -14.46 -18.85 -8.79
CA VAL A 268 -13.61 -19.99 -9.12
C VAL A 268 -13.11 -19.82 -10.55
N PHE A 269 -11.79 -19.79 -10.68
CA PHE A 269 -11.10 -19.67 -11.95
C PHE A 269 -10.20 -20.87 -12.18
N LYS A 270 -9.92 -21.12 -13.46
CA LYS A 270 -8.91 -22.06 -13.93
C LYS A 270 -7.98 -21.35 -14.92
N PRO A 271 -6.76 -21.87 -15.14
CA PRO A 271 -5.93 -21.40 -16.24
C PRO A 271 -6.67 -21.53 -17.56
N GLN A 272 -6.51 -20.53 -18.43
CA GLN A 272 -6.92 -20.66 -19.81
C GLN A 272 -5.98 -21.65 -20.48
N GLU A 273 -6.53 -22.75 -21.01
CA GLU A 273 -5.76 -23.67 -21.84
C GLU A 273 -5.25 -22.92 -23.07
N ASN A 274 -3.94 -23.04 -23.35
CA ASN A 274 -3.37 -22.52 -24.59
C ASN A 274 -4.10 -23.21 -25.75
N LYS A 275 -4.77 -22.41 -26.59
CA LYS A 275 -5.29 -22.89 -27.87
C LYS A 275 -4.16 -23.15 -28.86
#